data_AF-A0A480KM09-F1
#
_entry.id   AF-A0A480KM09-F1
#
_cell.length_a   1.000
_cell.length_b   1.000
_cell.length_c   1.000
_cell.angle_alpha   90.00
_cell.angle_beta   90.00
_cell.angle_gamma   90.00
#
_symmetry.space_group_name_H-M   'P 1'
#
loop_
_entity.id
_entity.type
_entity.pdbx_description
1 polymer ?
#
loop_
_entity_poly.entity_id
_entity_poly.type
_entity_poly.pdbx_seq_one_letter_code
_entity_poly.pdbx_strand_id
1 'polypeptide(L)'
;MPSHYAQIGAARGQDPSDVVTARRSQVSSQGRFAEGEARVCDRTLVQGRAVSCFLGTGGDMSGYTPDEKLRLQQLRELRRRWLKDQELSPREPVLPPRRVWPMEQFWNKFLQDGAPWKNVIYKTYRHSIFAVTHVLIPVWIIHYYLKYHVTAKPYTVVERKPRIFPGDTILETGEVIPLMKEFPDQHH
;
A
#
# COMPACT_ATOMS: atom_id res chain seq x y z
N MET A 1 -36.42 67.91 -7.56
CA MET A 1 -35.56 68.08 -6.37
C MET A 1 -34.52 66.96 -6.37
N PRO A 2 -33.30 67.19 -6.88
CA PRO A 2 -32.21 66.22 -6.82
C PRO A 2 -31.34 66.47 -5.58
N SER A 3 -30.94 65.40 -4.87
CA SER A 3 -29.97 65.49 -3.78
C SER A 3 -28.66 64.83 -4.20
N HIS A 4 -27.58 65.59 -4.01
CA HIS A 4 -26.17 65.27 -4.26
C HIS A 4 -25.53 64.58 -3.02
N TYR A 5 -24.34 63.99 -3.25
CA TYR A 5 -23.29 63.53 -2.29
C TYR A 5 -23.52 62.15 -1.63
N ALA A 6 -22.53 61.27 -1.43
CA ALA A 6 -21.08 61.27 -1.67
C ALA A 6 -20.53 59.82 -1.68
N GLN A 7 -19.29 59.72 -2.16
CA GLN A 7 -18.38 58.58 -2.36
C GLN A 7 -18.10 57.70 -1.14
N ILE A 8 -17.62 56.46 -1.41
CA ILE A 8 -16.40 55.75 -0.93
C ILE A 8 -16.57 54.32 -1.50
N GLY A 9 -15.78 53.76 -2.42
CA GLY A 9 -14.32 53.65 -2.46
C GLY A 9 -13.93 52.20 -2.19
N ALA A 10 -13.99 51.31 -3.18
CA ALA A 10 -13.40 49.96 -3.10
C ALA A 10 -12.88 49.52 -4.46
N ALA A 11 -11.55 49.55 -4.59
CA ALA A 11 -10.79 49.05 -5.71
C ALA A 11 -10.57 47.54 -5.58
N ARG A 12 -10.81 46.78 -6.65
CA ARG A 12 -9.85 45.84 -7.24
C ARG A 12 -10.43 45.20 -8.50
N GLY A 13 -9.71 45.38 -9.59
CA GLY A 13 -10.05 44.89 -10.91
C GLY A 13 -10.04 43.36 -10.99
N GLN A 14 -11.04 42.86 -11.69
CA GLN A 14 -11.01 41.61 -12.41
C GLN A 14 -11.27 42.00 -13.86
N ASP A 15 -10.33 41.68 -14.74
CA ASP A 15 -10.66 41.54 -16.15
C ASP A 15 -10.12 40.19 -16.68
N PRO A 16 -10.88 39.54 -17.57
CA PRO A 16 -10.72 38.13 -17.93
C PRO A 16 -9.97 37.99 -19.25
N SER A 17 -8.97 37.12 -19.33
CA SER A 17 -8.39 36.71 -20.63
C SER A 17 -7.68 35.36 -20.54
N ASP A 18 -8.44 34.26 -20.41
CA ASP A 18 -7.92 32.90 -20.61
C ASP A 18 -8.55 32.30 -21.87
N VAL A 19 -7.90 32.52 -23.01
CA VAL A 19 -8.03 31.66 -24.21
C VAL A 19 -6.67 31.66 -24.90
N VAL A 20 -5.96 30.53 -24.88
CA VAL A 20 -5.23 29.96 -26.04
C VAL A 20 -4.66 28.58 -25.67
N THR A 21 -4.95 27.65 -26.56
CA THR A 21 -4.68 26.21 -26.62
C THR A 21 -3.22 25.86 -26.95
N ALA A 22 -2.65 24.82 -26.31
CA ALA A 22 -1.74 23.81 -26.89
C ALA A 22 -1.45 22.70 -25.85
N ARG A 23 -2.04 21.51 -25.92
CA ARG A 23 -1.66 20.31 -26.71
C ARG A 23 -0.19 19.87 -26.52
N ARG A 24 0.02 18.79 -25.75
CA ARG A 24 0.53 17.47 -26.22
C ARG A 24 1.40 16.73 -25.18
N SER A 25 0.88 15.56 -24.78
CA SER A 25 1.59 14.31 -24.42
C SER A 25 2.61 14.29 -23.29
N GLN A 26 2.32 13.50 -22.24
CA GLN A 26 3.13 12.31 -21.96
C GLN A 26 2.33 11.27 -21.16
N VAL A 27 2.44 10.03 -21.63
CA VAL A 27 1.74 8.83 -21.16
C VAL A 27 2.48 8.28 -19.94
N SER A 28 1.67 7.98 -18.92
CA SER A 28 2.04 7.28 -17.69
C SER A 28 2.45 5.84 -17.96
N SER A 29 3.53 5.47 -17.30
CA SER A 29 3.98 4.12 -16.97
C SER A 29 2.91 3.34 -16.22
N GLN A 30 2.76 2.06 -16.56
CA GLN A 30 2.06 1.06 -15.76
C GLN A 30 2.82 -0.28 -15.87
N GLY A 31 3.75 -0.50 -14.95
CA GLY A 31 4.41 -1.79 -14.69
C GLY A 31 3.79 -2.40 -13.43
N ARG A 32 3.23 -3.59 -13.58
CA ARG A 32 2.45 -4.33 -12.57
C ARG A 32 3.36 -5.36 -11.89
N PHE A 33 3.23 -5.43 -10.56
CA PHE A 33 3.80 -6.36 -9.60
C PHE A 33 3.31 -7.82 -9.77
N ALA A 34 4.19 -8.79 -9.47
CA ALA A 34 3.98 -10.03 -8.68
C ALA A 34 5.25 -10.91 -8.83
N GLU A 35 6.12 -11.10 -7.84
CA GLU A 35 6.05 -11.92 -6.60
C GLU A 35 6.31 -13.44 -6.77
N GLY A 36 7.18 -13.97 -5.89
CA GLY A 36 7.49 -15.39 -5.65
C GLY A 36 8.73 -15.88 -6.41
N GLU A 37 9.74 -16.53 -5.84
CA GLU A 37 9.88 -17.22 -4.56
C GLU A 37 11.39 -17.54 -4.39
N ALA A 38 11.93 -17.47 -3.17
CA ALA A 38 13.32 -17.80 -2.88
C ALA A 38 13.40 -18.93 -1.85
N ARG A 39 14.00 -20.07 -2.23
CA ARG A 39 14.76 -21.00 -1.36
C ARG A 39 15.76 -21.77 -2.24
N VAL A 40 17.06 -21.49 -2.12
CA VAL A 40 18.04 -22.24 -1.30
C VAL A 40 18.06 -23.75 -1.59
N CYS A 41 19.03 -24.17 -2.39
CA CYS A 41 19.77 -25.40 -2.18
C CYS A 41 21.25 -25.16 -2.45
N ASP A 42 22.00 -25.42 -1.40
CA ASP A 42 23.45 -25.40 -1.30
C ASP A 42 24.06 -26.60 -2.07
N ARG A 43 25.38 -26.57 -2.23
CA ARG A 43 26.27 -27.69 -2.62
C ARG A 43 26.37 -28.12 -4.09
N THR A 44 27.52 -27.75 -4.64
CA THR A 44 28.51 -28.65 -5.27
C THR A 44 27.98 -29.77 -6.14
N LEU A 45 28.13 -29.64 -7.46
CA LEU A 45 28.86 -30.67 -8.20
C LEU A 45 29.31 -30.18 -9.57
N VAL A 46 30.59 -30.38 -9.80
CA VAL A 46 31.27 -30.48 -11.09
C VAL A 46 30.38 -31.18 -12.11
N GLN A 47 29.92 -30.47 -13.14
CA GLN A 47 29.70 -31.10 -14.43
C GLN A 47 29.62 -30.07 -15.54
N GLY A 48 30.54 -30.23 -16.50
CA GLY A 48 30.66 -29.41 -17.68
C GLY A 48 29.34 -29.34 -18.43
N ARG A 49 28.90 -28.12 -18.70
CA ARG A 49 27.96 -27.82 -19.76
C ARG A 49 28.63 -26.82 -20.67
N ALA A 50 28.99 -27.32 -21.84
CA ALA A 50 29.57 -26.57 -22.93
C ALA A 50 28.73 -25.31 -23.19
N VAL A 51 29.37 -24.16 -23.05
CA VAL A 51 28.87 -22.94 -23.68
C VAL A 51 29.06 -23.16 -25.17
N SER A 52 27.97 -23.58 -25.82
CA SER A 52 27.81 -23.56 -27.26
C SER A 52 27.96 -22.11 -27.71
N CYS A 53 29.18 -21.74 -28.11
CA CYS A 53 29.42 -20.54 -28.88
C CYS A 53 28.65 -20.69 -30.19
N PHE A 54 27.51 -19.99 -30.28
CA PHE A 54 26.77 -19.87 -31.51
C PHE A 54 27.72 -19.34 -32.59
N LEU A 55 27.91 -20.16 -33.62
CA LEU A 55 28.70 -19.92 -34.80
C LEU A 55 28.25 -18.62 -35.48
N GLY A 56 29.06 -17.58 -35.35
CA GLY A 56 29.12 -16.48 -36.31
C GLY A 56 30.06 -16.91 -37.44
N THR A 57 29.50 -17.07 -38.63
CA THR A 57 30.17 -17.47 -39.86
C THR A 57 31.19 -16.42 -40.33
N GLY A 58 32.39 -16.89 -40.67
CA GLY A 58 33.32 -16.22 -41.60
C GLY A 58 34.56 -15.59 -40.94
N GLY A 59 35.69 -16.30 -41.02
CA GLY A 59 37.00 -15.74 -40.69
C GLY A 59 37.97 -16.79 -40.14
N ASP A 60 39.00 -17.08 -40.93
CA ASP A 60 40.04 -18.09 -40.77
C ASP A 60 40.58 -18.36 -39.35
N MET A 61 41.01 -19.61 -39.16
CA MET A 61 41.81 -20.08 -38.01
C MET A 61 43.23 -19.47 -37.94
N SER A 62 43.50 -18.40 -38.69
CA SER A 62 44.72 -17.62 -38.53
C SER A 62 44.54 -16.71 -37.32
N GLY A 63 45.37 -16.91 -36.29
CA GLY A 63 45.34 -16.08 -35.09
C GLY A 63 45.34 -14.57 -35.41
N TYR A 64 44.69 -13.80 -34.53
CA TYR A 64 44.50 -12.36 -34.67
C TYR A 64 45.68 -11.65 -35.34
N THR A 65 45.38 -10.88 -36.39
CA THR A 65 46.33 -9.96 -37.01
C THR A 65 46.80 -8.93 -35.98
N PRO A 66 48.02 -8.37 -36.11
CA PRO A 66 48.55 -7.42 -35.11
C PRO A 66 47.61 -6.21 -34.87
N ASP A 67 46.91 -5.76 -35.91
CA ASP A 67 45.97 -4.63 -35.82
C ASP A 67 44.68 -4.99 -35.07
N GLU A 68 44.17 -6.22 -35.22
CA GLU A 68 43.02 -6.71 -34.46
C GLU A 68 43.35 -6.89 -32.98
N LYS A 69 44.58 -7.34 -32.67
CA LYS A 69 45.06 -7.43 -31.28
C LYS A 69 45.13 -6.05 -30.65
N LEU A 70 45.68 -5.07 -31.37
CA LEU A 70 45.76 -3.68 -30.91
C LEU A 70 44.37 -3.10 -30.64
N ARG A 71 43.43 -3.31 -31.57
CA ARG A 71 42.04 -2.87 -31.45
C ARG A 71 41.32 -3.52 -30.26
N LEU A 72 41.49 -4.82 -30.06
CA LEU A 72 40.88 -5.53 -28.92
C LEU A 72 41.47 -5.11 -27.59
N GLN A 73 42.77 -4.80 -27.55
CA GLN A 73 43.43 -4.28 -26.35
C GLN A 73 42.88 -2.90 -26.00
N GLN A 74 42.74 -2.01 -26.98
CA GLN A 74 42.11 -0.70 -26.81
C GLN A 74 40.66 -0.82 -26.30
N LEU A 75 39.85 -1.69 -26.91
CA LEU A 75 38.46 -1.91 -26.46
C LEU A 75 38.40 -2.49 -25.05
N ARG A 76 39.34 -3.37 -24.68
CA ARG A 76 39.41 -3.96 -23.34
C ARG A 76 39.79 -2.93 -22.29
N GLU A 77 40.69 -2.01 -22.60
CA GLU A 77 41.06 -0.89 -21.73
C GLU A 77 39.90 0.08 -21.54
N LEU A 78 39.20 0.46 -22.62
CA LEU A 78 38.00 1.29 -22.55
C LEU A 78 36.89 0.61 -21.73
N ARG A 79 36.68 -0.69 -21.94
CA ARG A 79 35.66 -1.44 -21.20
C ARG A 79 35.97 -1.52 -19.71
N ARG A 80 37.23 -1.71 -19.32
CA ARG A 80 37.64 -1.74 -17.91
C ARG A 80 37.46 -0.39 -17.24
N ARG A 81 37.78 0.71 -17.92
CA ARG A 81 37.53 2.07 -17.43
C ARG A 81 36.04 2.36 -17.29
N TRP A 82 35.24 2.02 -18.31
CA TRP A 82 33.80 2.14 -18.27
C TRP A 82 33.16 1.34 -17.12
N LEU A 83 33.59 0.10 -16.90
CA LEU A 83 33.08 -0.72 -15.78
C LEU A 83 33.44 -0.13 -14.42
N LYS A 84 34.64 0.45 -14.30
CA LYS A 84 35.07 1.16 -13.10
C LYS A 84 34.26 2.44 -12.86
N ASP A 85 33.87 3.13 -13.91
CA ASP A 85 33.02 4.32 -13.83
C ASP A 85 31.55 4.00 -13.49
N GLN A 86 31.13 2.73 -13.59
CA GLN A 86 29.83 2.27 -13.12
C GLN A 86 29.81 1.92 -11.62
N GLU A 87 30.97 1.88 -10.95
CA GLU A 87 31.02 1.73 -9.51
C GLU A 87 30.53 3.03 -8.85
N LEU A 88 29.27 3.02 -8.43
CA LEU A 88 28.66 4.18 -7.80
C LEU A 88 29.37 4.46 -6.46
N SER A 89 29.86 5.68 -6.29
CA SER A 89 30.42 6.09 -5.00
C SER A 89 29.32 6.06 -3.92
N PRO A 90 29.63 5.77 -2.64
CA PRO A 90 28.64 5.73 -1.55
C PRO A 90 27.85 7.04 -1.33
N ARG A 91 28.23 8.12 -2.02
CA ARG A 91 27.54 9.41 -1.98
C ARG A 91 26.50 9.46 -3.10
N GLU A 92 25.36 8.84 -2.83
CA GLU A 92 24.17 8.99 -3.66
C GLU A 92 23.50 10.35 -3.39
N PRO A 93 22.90 10.98 -4.40
CA PRO A 93 22.02 12.12 -4.19
C PRO A 93 20.75 11.63 -3.48
N VAL A 94 20.74 11.74 -2.16
CA VAL A 94 19.59 11.38 -1.33
C VAL A 94 18.48 12.39 -1.58
N LEU A 95 17.27 11.90 -1.86
CA LEU A 95 16.09 12.75 -1.92
C LEU A 95 15.95 13.52 -0.61
N PRO A 96 15.52 14.80 -0.64
CA PRO A 96 15.32 15.55 0.59
C PRO A 96 14.36 14.77 1.51
N PRO A 97 14.61 14.78 2.83
CA PRO A 97 13.81 14.01 3.76
C PRO A 97 12.34 14.42 3.65
N ARG A 98 11.47 13.42 3.51
CA ARG A 98 10.01 13.64 3.46
C ARG A 98 9.58 14.37 4.73
N ARG A 99 8.78 15.42 4.59
CA ARG A 99 8.18 16.12 5.74
C ARG A 99 7.30 15.14 6.51
N VAL A 100 7.76 14.78 7.70
CA VAL A 100 7.02 13.96 8.67
C VAL A 100 6.08 14.84 9.49
N TRP A 101 4.92 14.32 9.84
CA TRP A 101 3.91 15.06 10.61
C TRP A 101 4.43 15.35 12.03
N PRO A 102 4.04 16.47 12.70
CA PRO A 102 4.60 16.84 14.01
C PRO A 102 4.55 15.74 15.08
N MET A 103 3.48 14.95 15.13
CA MET A 103 3.41 13.82 16.08
C MET A 103 4.38 12.69 15.72
N GLU A 104 4.61 12.46 14.43
CA GLU A 104 5.58 11.45 13.99
C GLU A 104 7.01 11.91 14.30
N GLN A 105 7.29 13.22 14.20
CA GLN A 105 8.53 13.82 14.71
C GLN A 105 8.69 13.61 16.21
N PHE A 106 7.63 13.86 16.99
CA PHE A 106 7.62 13.60 18.42
C PHE A 106 7.92 12.13 18.72
N TRP A 107 7.23 11.18 18.09
CA TRP A 107 7.48 9.75 18.31
C TRP A 107 8.91 9.35 17.92
N ASN A 108 9.42 9.86 16.79
CA ASN A 108 10.80 9.62 16.37
C ASN A 108 11.82 10.17 17.37
N LYS A 109 11.52 11.31 18.02
CA LYS A 109 12.36 11.90 19.08
C LYS A 109 12.22 11.14 20.41
N PHE A 110 11.01 10.73 20.77
CA PHE A 110 10.74 10.00 22.00
C PHE A 110 11.38 8.61 21.99
N LEU A 111 11.41 7.94 20.83
CA LEU A 111 11.97 6.61 20.64
C LEU A 111 13.49 6.58 20.40
N GLN A 112 14.16 7.75 20.25
CA GLN A 112 15.61 7.84 20.01
C GLN A 112 16.43 7.19 21.14
N ASP A 113 15.95 7.25 22.39
CA ASP A 113 16.67 6.68 23.54
C ASP A 113 16.68 5.14 23.57
N GLY A 114 15.92 4.47 22.67
CA GLY A 114 15.91 3.01 22.55
C GLY A 114 15.32 2.24 23.73
N ALA A 115 14.77 2.93 24.74
CA ALA A 115 14.24 2.29 25.94
C ALA A 115 13.08 1.32 25.62
N PRO A 116 13.12 0.07 26.13
CA PRO A 116 12.17 -0.98 25.72
C PRO A 116 10.72 -0.66 26.07
N TRP A 117 10.47 0.02 27.20
CA TRP A 117 9.12 0.42 27.61
C TRP A 117 8.49 1.46 26.66
N LYS A 118 9.30 2.34 26.05
CA LYS A 118 8.81 3.33 25.08
C LYS A 118 8.30 2.66 23.80
N ASN A 119 8.99 1.59 23.37
CA ASN A 119 8.55 0.77 22.23
C ASN A 119 7.22 0.07 22.50
N VAL A 120 6.97 -0.39 23.74
CA VAL A 120 5.69 -0.98 24.13
C VAL A 120 4.57 0.05 23.99
N ILE A 121 4.74 1.24 24.54
CA ILE A 121 3.74 2.32 24.45
C ILE A 121 3.46 2.68 22.99
N TYR A 122 4.50 2.85 22.18
CA TYR A 122 4.34 3.18 20.77
C TYR A 122 3.57 2.08 19.99
N LYS A 123 3.87 0.81 20.27
CA LYS A 123 3.13 -0.32 19.65
C LYS A 123 1.66 -0.31 20.03
N THR A 124 1.36 -0.11 21.31
CA THR A 124 -0.02 -0.02 21.81
C THR A 124 -0.75 1.16 21.20
N TYR A 125 -0.10 2.33 21.11
CA TYR A 125 -0.66 3.52 20.46
C TYR A 125 -0.99 3.28 18.98
N ARG A 126 -0.06 2.67 18.21
CA ARG A 126 -0.32 2.36 16.79
C ARG A 126 -1.46 1.35 16.63
N HIS A 127 -1.52 0.32 17.47
CA HIS A 127 -2.62 -0.65 17.42
C HIS A 127 -3.95 0.00 17.79
N SER A 128 -3.96 0.92 18.75
CA SER A 128 -5.15 1.69 19.10
C SER A 128 -5.65 2.53 17.94
N ILE A 129 -4.77 3.30 17.28
CA ILE A 129 -5.13 4.08 16.08
C ILE A 129 -5.64 3.16 14.97
N PHE A 130 -4.99 2.02 14.76
CA PHE A 130 -5.44 1.05 13.77
C PHE A 130 -6.85 0.54 14.08
N ALA A 131 -7.13 0.15 15.32
CA ALA A 131 -8.45 -0.29 15.75
C ALA A 131 -9.51 0.80 15.55
N VAL A 132 -9.23 2.05 15.91
CA VAL A 132 -10.17 3.16 15.70
C VAL A 132 -10.43 3.37 14.21
N THR A 133 -9.38 3.44 13.40
CA THR A 133 -9.50 3.79 11.97
C THR A 133 -10.06 2.66 11.11
N HIS A 134 -9.68 1.41 11.39
CA HIS A 134 -10.03 0.25 10.56
C HIS A 134 -11.17 -0.59 11.11
N VAL A 135 -11.51 -0.45 12.40
CA VAL A 135 -12.62 -1.18 13.02
C VAL A 135 -13.74 -0.22 13.39
N LEU A 136 -13.47 0.77 14.24
CA LEU A 136 -14.53 1.61 14.79
C LEU A 136 -15.23 2.46 13.71
N ILE A 137 -14.46 3.16 12.87
CA ILE A 137 -15.01 4.01 11.80
C ILE A 137 -15.84 3.17 10.81
N PRO A 138 -15.35 2.04 10.25
CA PRO A 138 -16.16 1.24 9.34
C PRO A 138 -17.38 0.61 10.01
N VAL A 139 -17.26 0.13 11.26
CA VAL A 139 -18.40 -0.41 12.01
C VAL A 139 -19.48 0.66 12.21
N TRP A 140 -19.10 1.90 12.52
CA TRP A 140 -20.04 3.01 12.64
C TRP A 140 -20.71 3.35 11.31
N ILE A 141 -19.94 3.38 10.21
CA ILE A 141 -20.49 3.63 8.86
C ILE A 141 -21.46 2.52 8.46
N ILE A 142 -21.10 1.25 8.65
CA ILE A 142 -21.97 0.11 8.35
C ILE A 142 -23.22 0.15 9.21
N HIS A 143 -23.08 0.42 10.51
CA HIS A 143 -24.21 0.54 11.42
C HIS A 143 -25.17 1.65 10.99
N TYR A 144 -24.64 2.83 10.64
CA TYR A 144 -25.44 3.92 10.09
C TYR A 144 -26.14 3.51 8.79
N TYR A 145 -25.41 2.82 7.89
CA TYR A 145 -25.97 2.37 6.62
C TYR A 145 -27.11 1.36 6.82
N LEU A 146 -26.92 0.35 7.68
CA LEU A 146 -27.95 -0.62 8.01
C LEU A 146 -29.17 0.06 8.63
N LYS A 147 -28.95 0.97 9.58
CA LYS A 147 -30.00 1.66 10.34
C LYS A 147 -30.89 2.56 9.48
N TYR A 148 -30.34 3.21 8.46
CA TYR A 148 -31.10 4.21 7.68
C TYR A 148 -31.42 3.78 6.25
N HIS A 149 -30.64 2.88 5.64
CA HIS A 149 -30.86 2.47 4.25
C HIS A 149 -31.45 1.07 4.12
N VAL A 150 -31.03 0.14 4.98
CA VAL A 150 -31.42 -1.26 4.83
C VAL A 150 -32.74 -1.51 5.55
N THR A 151 -32.87 -1.15 6.82
CA THR A 151 -34.13 -1.28 7.59
C THR A 151 -35.28 -0.43 7.04
N ALA A 152 -34.99 0.66 6.32
CA ALA A 152 -36.01 1.50 5.68
C ALA A 152 -36.70 0.80 4.49
N LYS A 153 -36.11 -0.28 3.96
CA LYS A 153 -36.68 -1.07 2.87
C LYS A 153 -37.23 -2.39 3.43
N PRO A 154 -38.48 -2.77 3.11
CA PRO A 154 -39.05 -4.02 3.62
C PRO A 154 -38.30 -5.24 3.07
N TYR A 155 -38.16 -6.30 3.89
CA TYR A 155 -37.55 -7.60 3.58
C TYR A 155 -36.06 -7.65 3.24
N THR A 156 -35.32 -6.57 3.49
CA THR A 156 -33.87 -6.53 3.28
C THR A 156 -33.08 -7.18 4.41
N VAL A 157 -33.54 -7.04 5.66
CA VAL A 157 -33.02 -7.75 6.83
C VAL A 157 -34.15 -8.62 7.37
N VAL A 158 -34.13 -9.90 6.99
CA VAL A 158 -35.04 -10.90 7.55
C VAL A 158 -34.29 -11.65 8.64
N GLU A 159 -34.55 -11.27 9.88
CA GLU A 159 -34.02 -12.00 11.04
C GLU A 159 -34.80 -13.29 11.24
N ARG A 160 -34.09 -14.38 11.57
CA ARG A 160 -34.74 -15.62 11.98
C ARG A 160 -35.28 -15.42 13.38
N LYS A 161 -36.53 -15.81 13.61
CA LYS A 161 -37.13 -15.78 14.94
C LYS A 161 -36.21 -16.51 15.94
N PRO A 162 -35.96 -15.93 17.13
CA PRO A 162 -35.08 -16.56 18.12
C PRO A 162 -35.62 -17.93 18.51
N ARG A 163 -34.72 -18.87 18.84
CA ARG A 163 -35.12 -20.20 19.33
C ARG A 163 -35.70 -20.04 20.73
N ILE A 164 -36.85 -20.64 20.91
CA ILE A 164 -37.64 -20.57 22.14
C ILE A 164 -37.56 -21.94 22.81
N PHE A 165 -37.25 -21.97 24.11
CA PHE A 165 -37.21 -23.18 24.92
C PHE A 165 -38.35 -23.21 25.95
N PRO A 166 -38.78 -24.41 26.39
CA PRO A 166 -39.76 -24.54 27.47
C PRO A 166 -39.25 -23.86 28.75
N GLY A 167 -40.09 -23.06 29.40
CA GLY A 167 -39.74 -22.27 30.58
C GLY A 167 -39.24 -20.86 30.28
N ASP A 168 -38.94 -20.50 29.02
CA ASP A 168 -38.63 -19.11 28.66
C ASP A 168 -39.86 -18.21 28.81
N THR A 169 -39.64 -16.92 29.05
CA THR A 169 -40.69 -15.91 29.06
C THR A 169 -40.54 -15.01 27.84
N ILE A 170 -41.58 -14.93 27.01
CA ILE A 170 -41.58 -14.05 25.84
C ILE A 170 -41.73 -12.60 26.33
N LEU A 171 -40.70 -11.77 26.12
CA LEU A 171 -40.68 -10.38 26.63
C LEU A 171 -41.84 -9.51 26.09
N GLU A 172 -42.39 -9.84 24.91
CA GLU A 172 -43.46 -9.08 24.27
C GLU A 172 -44.87 -9.56 24.66
N THR A 173 -45.02 -10.79 25.15
CA THR A 173 -46.33 -11.41 25.45
C THR A 173 -46.51 -11.73 26.93
N GLY A 174 -45.42 -11.85 27.69
CA GLY A 174 -45.45 -12.22 29.12
C GLY A 174 -45.83 -13.69 29.37
N GLU A 175 -46.01 -14.49 28.34
CA GLU A 175 -46.38 -15.90 28.43
C GLU A 175 -45.13 -16.75 28.73
N VAL A 176 -45.24 -17.57 29.78
CA VAL A 176 -44.25 -18.58 30.15
C VAL A 176 -44.50 -19.81 29.30
N ILE A 177 -43.50 -20.25 28.54
CA ILE A 177 -43.68 -21.43 27.70
C ILE A 177 -43.79 -22.67 28.60
N PRO A 178 -44.80 -23.54 28.38
CA PRO A 178 -45.00 -24.72 29.21
C PRO A 178 -43.73 -25.58 29.29
N LEU A 179 -43.37 -25.96 30.52
CA LEU A 179 -42.30 -26.91 30.79
C LEU A 179 -42.61 -28.25 30.09
N MET A 180 -41.58 -28.90 29.54
CA MET A 180 -41.76 -30.24 28.96
C MET A 180 -42.21 -31.22 30.04
N LYS A 181 -43.14 -32.12 29.69
CA LYS A 181 -43.58 -33.21 30.55
C LYS A 181 -42.38 -34.13 30.86
N GLU A 182 -42.26 -34.56 32.11
CA GLU A 182 -41.17 -35.42 32.57
C GLU A 182 -41.06 -36.68 31.70
N PHE A 183 -39.87 -36.92 31.17
CA PHE A 183 -39.55 -38.18 30.48
C PHE A 183 -39.18 -39.21 31.55
N PRO A 184 -39.78 -40.42 31.53
CA PRO A 184 -39.34 -41.49 32.42
C PRO A 184 -37.91 -41.88 32.05
N ASP A 185 -36.98 -41.59 32.95
CA ASP A 185 -35.54 -41.81 32.76
C ASP A 185 -35.26 -43.32 32.72
N GLN A 186 -34.77 -43.83 31.58
CA GLN A 186 -34.48 -45.27 31.37
C GLN A 186 -33.00 -45.62 31.61
N HIS A 187 -32.25 -44.77 32.29
CA HIS A 187 -30.87 -45.06 32.69
C HIS A 187 -30.83 -45.82 34.01
N HIS A 188 -30.83 -47.15 33.91
CA HIS A 188 -30.42 -48.08 34.96
C HIS A 188 -28.99 -48.56 34.74
#